data_AF-A0A0Q1D5F4-F1
#
_entry.id   AF-A0A0Q1D5F4-F1
#
_cell.length_a   1.000
_cell.length_b   1.000
_cell.length_c   1.000
_cell.angle_alpha   90.00
_cell.angle_beta   90.00
_cell.angle_gamma   90.00
#
_symmetry.space_group_name_H-M   'P 1'
#
loop_
_entity.id
_entity.type
_entity.pdbx_description
1 polymer ?
#
loop_
_entity_poly.entity_id
_entity_poly.type
_entity_poly.pdbx_seq_one_letter_code
_entity_poly.pdbx_strand_id
1 'polypeptide(L)'
;MGDGIGINRRHLVLLAGIGLVPAADLVSARHFSDHASVVIDNLYAEYPRRDLAATARTAGAHLRSLAAVGGQRMRSQVAREVMMLQGRAGALRARALVDAGDTEAAWRVLGTAIARASRAGDRRTVAFGFATKSAADLADGRPGDALRIAERGLHVSGDDPRLYLAAARAHAARLDVDAADADIRIAERLLDEQDAPMIGGPMPGVTSRLEWSRAAVDVYARGGRSDRAREVLETTVAAVPASLTEDTRQALGASFALVQARAEPDAGADILHRTLTASAAMGRPARTVTARVDAFLAAVPDQRHPAVRELVDLRRSLDV
;
A
#
# COMPACT_ATOMS: atom_id res chain seq x y z
N MET A 1 37.76 23.03 20.28
CA MET A 1 36.72 23.20 19.22
C MET A 1 35.62 22.20 19.52
N GLY A 2 34.47 22.67 20.02
CA GLY A 2 33.37 21.81 20.45
C GLY A 2 32.58 21.27 19.27
N ASP A 3 32.60 19.95 19.09
CA ASP A 3 31.86 19.22 18.07
C ASP A 3 30.37 19.13 18.44
N GLY A 4 29.65 20.25 18.34
CA GLY A 4 28.22 20.32 18.58
C GLY A 4 27.43 19.86 17.35
N ILE A 5 26.73 18.73 17.47
CA ILE A 5 25.68 18.32 16.53
C ILE A 5 24.56 19.36 16.65
N GLY A 6 24.29 20.10 15.57
CA GLY A 6 23.41 21.27 15.56
C GLY A 6 21.91 20.95 15.62
N ILE A 7 21.44 20.17 16.60
CA ILE A 7 20.02 20.05 16.95
C ILE A 7 19.83 20.69 18.32
N ASN A 8 19.04 21.76 18.39
CA ASN A 8 18.75 22.42 19.67
C ASN A 8 18.06 21.45 20.65
N ARG A 9 18.49 21.44 21.92
CA ARG A 9 17.95 20.63 23.02
C ARG A 9 16.42 20.67 23.11
N ARG A 10 15.77 21.82 22.86
CA ARG A 10 14.29 21.93 22.83
C ARG A 10 13.64 21.01 21.79
N HIS A 11 14.30 20.80 20.66
CA HIS A 11 13.82 19.91 19.60
C HIS A 11 14.13 18.43 19.89
N LEU A 12 15.25 18.14 20.55
CA LEU A 12 15.49 16.78 21.06
C LEU A 12 14.42 16.39 22.08
N VAL A 13 14.01 17.31 22.96
CA VAL A 13 12.89 17.10 23.88
C VAL A 13 11.58 16.88 23.14
N LEU A 14 11.31 17.64 22.07
CA LEU A 14 10.13 17.44 21.23
C LEU A 14 10.13 16.06 20.55
N LEU A 15 11.27 15.61 20.01
CA LEU A 15 11.42 14.28 19.42
C LEU A 15 11.31 13.17 20.48
N ALA A 16 11.84 13.37 21.69
CA ALA A 16 11.72 12.41 22.78
C ALA A 16 10.27 12.29 23.29
N GLY A 17 9.53 13.40 23.34
CA GLY A 17 8.12 13.41 23.73
C GLY A 17 7.20 12.62 22.79
N ILE A 18 7.65 12.32 21.56
CA ILE A 18 6.95 11.46 20.61
C ILE A 18 7.68 10.12 20.39
N GLY A 19 8.66 9.78 21.23
CA GLY A 19 9.39 8.53 21.17
C GLY A 19 10.36 8.36 20.00
N LEU A 20 10.71 9.42 19.25
CA LEU A 20 11.73 9.34 18.19
C LEU A 20 13.16 9.51 18.71
N VAL A 21 13.33 9.84 19.99
CA VAL A 21 14.62 9.91 20.68
C VAL A 21 14.47 9.31 22.08
N PRO A 22 15.37 8.44 22.54
CA PRO A 22 15.34 7.96 23.92
C PRO A 22 15.54 9.14 24.88
N ALA A 23 14.78 9.19 25.97
CA ALA A 23 14.95 10.25 26.98
C ALA A 23 16.38 10.30 27.56
N ALA A 24 17.06 9.15 27.60
CA ALA A 24 18.46 9.03 28.01
C ALA A 24 19.45 9.70 27.05
N ASP A 25 19.10 9.86 25.77
CA ASP A 25 19.97 10.38 24.71
C ASP A 25 19.75 11.87 24.41
N LEU A 26 18.98 12.57 25.25
CA LEU A 26 18.76 14.03 25.16
C LEU A 26 20.05 14.86 25.27
N VAL A 27 21.17 14.23 25.63
CA VAL A 27 22.50 14.82 25.79
C VAL A 27 23.39 14.63 24.54
N SER A 28 23.05 13.69 23.66
CA SER A 28 23.84 13.32 22.48
C SER A 28 22.94 13.13 21.26
N ALA A 29 22.95 14.10 20.34
CA ALA A 29 22.24 13.97 19.05
C ALA A 29 22.90 12.96 18.09
N ARG A 30 23.89 12.18 18.55
CA ARG A 30 24.73 11.29 17.73
C ARG A 30 24.05 9.97 17.34
N HIS A 31 22.92 9.64 17.97
CA HIS A 31 22.18 8.37 17.75
C HIS A 31 20.68 8.56 17.46
N PHE A 32 20.23 9.81 17.30
CA PHE A 32 18.81 10.10 17.14
C PHE A 32 18.24 9.49 15.85
N SER A 33 19.00 9.52 14.74
CA SER A 33 18.54 9.05 13.44
C SER A 33 18.42 7.54 13.37
N ASP A 34 19.30 6.80 14.05
CA ASP A 34 19.23 5.34 14.18
C ASP A 34 17.98 4.94 14.96
N HIS A 35 17.76 5.54 16.13
CA HIS A 35 16.58 5.25 16.94
C HIS A 35 15.28 5.63 16.22
N ALA A 36 15.22 6.83 15.63
CA ALA A 36 14.07 7.27 14.84
C ALA A 36 13.80 6.34 13.64
N SER A 37 14.84 5.79 13.02
CA SER A 37 14.69 4.79 11.96
C SER A 37 14.04 3.52 12.51
N VAL A 38 14.56 2.96 13.60
CA VAL A 38 13.98 1.77 14.27
C VAL A 38 12.51 1.98 14.63
N VAL A 39 12.15 3.16 15.16
CA VAL A 39 10.76 3.47 15.51
C VAL A 39 9.86 3.48 14.28
N ILE A 40 10.30 4.10 13.18
CA ILE A 40 9.55 4.11 11.92
C ILE A 40 9.48 2.70 11.30
N ASP A 41 10.57 1.93 11.34
CA ASP A 41 10.63 0.54 10.88
C ASP A 41 9.65 -0.35 11.65
N ASN A 42 9.54 -0.19 12.96
CA ASN A 42 8.57 -0.90 13.79
C ASN A 42 7.13 -0.56 13.38
N LEU A 43 6.84 0.71 13.08
CA LEU A 43 5.52 1.09 12.58
C LEU A 43 5.18 0.43 11.23
N TYR A 44 6.17 0.24 10.35
CA TYR A 44 5.99 -0.50 9.10
C TYR A 44 5.77 -2.01 9.34
N ALA A 45 6.56 -2.61 10.24
CA ALA A 45 6.46 -4.04 10.54
C ALA A 45 5.12 -4.40 11.20
N GLU A 46 4.63 -3.54 12.08
CA GLU A 46 3.34 -3.73 12.76
C GLU A 46 2.13 -3.34 11.91
N TYR A 47 2.34 -2.66 10.78
CA TYR A 47 1.28 -2.14 9.91
C TYR A 47 0.12 -3.12 9.66
N PRO A 48 0.35 -4.41 9.32
CA PRO A 48 -0.74 -5.34 9.05
C PRO A 48 -1.69 -5.59 10.23
N ARG A 49 -1.28 -5.26 11.45
CA ARG A 49 -2.03 -5.50 12.70
C ARG A 49 -2.52 -4.22 13.38
N ARG A 50 -2.17 -3.05 12.85
CA ARG A 50 -2.49 -1.75 13.47
C ARG A 50 -3.74 -1.14 12.86
N ASP A 51 -4.48 -0.42 13.68
CA ASP A 51 -5.53 0.48 13.21
C ASP A 51 -4.93 1.51 12.23
N LEU A 52 -5.53 1.63 11.04
CA LEU A 52 -5.04 2.49 9.97
C LEU A 52 -5.10 3.97 10.38
N ALA A 53 -6.17 4.38 11.06
CA ALA A 53 -6.33 5.75 11.51
C ALA A 53 -5.30 6.13 12.58
N ALA A 54 -5.04 5.23 13.55
CA ALA A 54 -3.98 5.39 14.54
C ALA A 54 -2.61 5.44 13.87
N THR A 55 -2.34 4.57 12.90
CA THR A 55 -1.07 4.56 12.15
C THR A 55 -0.87 5.88 11.40
N ALA A 56 -1.88 6.39 10.70
CA ALA A 56 -1.83 7.69 10.02
C ALA A 56 -1.59 8.85 11.00
N ARG A 57 -2.25 8.83 12.18
CA ARG A 57 -2.06 9.85 13.23
C ARG A 57 -0.63 9.83 13.80
N THR A 58 -0.13 8.65 14.17
CA THR A 58 1.21 8.46 14.73
C THR A 58 2.29 8.87 13.74
N ALA A 59 2.24 8.36 12.51
CA ALA A 59 3.17 8.76 11.44
C ALA A 59 3.08 10.27 11.15
N GLY A 60 1.89 10.87 11.23
CA GLY A 60 1.69 12.31 11.11
C GLY A 60 2.31 13.13 12.24
N ALA A 61 2.28 12.64 13.48
CA ALA A 61 2.94 13.29 14.62
C ALA A 61 4.46 13.25 14.47
N HIS A 62 5.01 12.11 14.05
CA HIS A 62 6.43 11.98 13.71
C HIS A 62 6.83 12.94 12.59
N LEU A 63 6.06 12.99 11.49
CA LEU A 63 6.33 13.87 10.35
C LEU A 63 6.34 15.35 10.76
N ARG A 64 5.36 15.83 11.54
CA ARG A 64 5.31 17.22 12.01
C ARG A 64 6.53 17.58 12.86
N SER A 65 6.94 16.66 13.72
CA SER A 65 8.08 16.86 14.62
C SER A 65 9.41 16.86 13.88
N LEU A 66 9.58 15.95 12.93
CA LEU A 66 10.73 15.94 12.03
C LEU A 66 10.76 17.19 11.14
N ALA A 67 9.61 17.71 10.69
CA ALA A 67 9.52 18.95 9.93
C ALA A 67 9.98 20.17 10.74
N ALA A 68 9.60 20.25 12.02
CA ALA A 68 10.05 21.30 12.92
C ALA A 68 11.57 21.29 13.10
N VAL A 69 12.18 20.11 13.20
CA VAL A 69 13.64 19.94 13.28
C VAL A 69 14.32 20.33 11.97
N GLY A 70 13.77 19.91 10.83
CA GLY A 70 14.35 20.13 9.49
C GLY A 70 14.35 21.59 9.00
N GLY A 71 13.73 22.52 9.72
CA GLY A 71 13.80 23.96 9.45
C GLY A 71 15.05 24.65 10.01
N GLN A 72 15.95 23.91 10.68
CA GLN A 72 17.12 24.46 11.36
C GLN A 72 18.38 24.42 10.45
N ARG A 73 19.39 25.22 10.81
CA ARG A 73 20.72 25.13 10.18
C ARG A 73 21.45 23.89 10.71
N MET A 74 21.57 22.88 9.87
CA MET A 74 22.16 21.59 10.22
C MET A 74 23.38 21.28 9.34
N ARG A 75 24.25 20.36 9.79
CA ARG A 75 25.26 19.74 8.91
C ARG A 75 24.53 18.98 7.79
N SER A 76 25.11 18.96 6.60
CA SER A 76 24.51 18.38 5.39
C SER A 76 24.09 16.92 5.55
N GLN A 77 24.89 16.11 6.26
CA GLN A 77 24.57 14.72 6.55
C GLN A 77 23.32 14.58 7.45
N VAL A 78 23.26 15.31 8.56
CA VAL A 78 22.12 15.27 9.48
C VAL A 78 20.85 15.77 8.80
N ALA A 79 20.96 16.82 7.98
CA ALA A 79 19.83 17.30 7.17
C ALA A 79 19.31 16.21 6.23
N ARG A 80 20.20 15.43 5.62
CA ARG A 80 19.85 14.30 4.74
C ARG A 80 19.11 13.19 5.50
N GLU A 81 19.60 12.81 6.67
CA GLU A 81 18.97 11.80 7.53
C GLU A 81 17.56 12.24 7.99
N VAL A 82 17.40 13.50 8.39
CA VAL A 82 16.07 14.07 8.72
C VAL A 82 15.15 14.03 7.50
N MET A 83 15.63 14.39 6.30
CA MET A 83 14.81 14.32 5.08
C MET A 83 14.42 12.88 4.73
N MET A 84 15.31 11.90 4.95
CA MET A 84 15.00 10.49 4.79
C MET A 84 13.87 10.07 5.74
N LEU A 85 14.00 10.35 7.04
CA LEU A 85 12.97 10.05 8.05
C LEU A 85 11.63 10.73 7.73
N GLN A 86 11.66 11.99 7.29
CA GLN A 86 10.46 12.71 6.83
C GLN A 86 9.80 12.02 5.63
N GLY A 87 10.60 11.59 4.66
CA GLY A 87 10.13 10.84 3.50
C GLY A 87 9.43 9.55 3.92
N ARG A 88 10.07 8.75 4.78
CA ARG A 88 9.55 7.47 5.28
C ARG A 88 8.26 7.65 6.08
N ALA A 89 8.25 8.52 7.09
CA ALA A 89 7.06 8.78 7.90
C ALA A 89 5.90 9.35 7.05
N GLY A 90 6.21 10.24 6.10
CA GLY A 90 5.21 10.78 5.19
C GLY A 90 4.62 9.72 4.26
N ALA A 91 5.43 8.81 3.74
CA ALA A 91 4.98 7.74 2.86
C ALA A 91 4.14 6.69 3.63
N LEU A 92 4.54 6.33 4.85
CA LEU A 92 3.74 5.48 5.75
C LEU A 92 2.37 6.10 6.04
N ARG A 93 2.34 7.37 6.44
CA ARG A 93 1.09 8.09 6.69
C ARG A 93 0.20 8.08 5.45
N ALA A 94 0.77 8.39 4.29
CA ALA A 94 0.01 8.40 3.05
C ALA A 94 -0.55 7.01 2.73
N ARG A 95 0.22 5.94 2.94
CA ARG A 95 -0.25 4.58 2.71
C ARG A 95 -1.42 4.23 3.62
N ALA A 96 -1.33 4.54 4.91
CA ALA A 96 -2.42 4.36 5.87
C ALA A 96 -3.68 5.15 5.48
N LEU A 97 -3.53 6.37 4.97
CA LEU A 97 -4.64 7.19 4.49
C LEU A 97 -5.29 6.59 3.23
N VAL A 98 -4.50 6.12 2.26
CA VAL A 98 -5.02 5.43 1.06
C VAL A 98 -5.78 4.17 1.44
N ASP A 99 -5.21 3.32 2.29
CA ASP A 99 -5.85 2.07 2.71
C ASP A 99 -7.12 2.34 3.55
N ALA A 100 -7.19 3.49 4.24
CA ALA A 100 -8.40 3.98 4.93
C ALA A 100 -9.40 4.71 4.02
N GLY A 101 -9.10 4.89 2.73
CA GLY A 101 -9.96 5.57 1.76
C GLY A 101 -9.87 7.11 1.73
N ASP A 102 -8.99 7.73 2.50
CA ASP A 102 -8.74 9.19 2.49
C ASP A 102 -7.63 9.55 1.48
N THR A 103 -7.94 9.38 0.20
CA THR A 103 -7.02 9.62 -0.92
C THR A 103 -6.60 11.07 -1.03
N GLU A 104 -7.50 12.03 -0.77
CA GLU A 104 -7.20 13.46 -0.80
C GLU A 104 -6.15 13.85 0.24
N ALA A 105 -6.29 13.40 1.49
CA ALA A 105 -5.27 13.65 2.50
C ALA A 105 -3.96 12.94 2.19
N ALA A 106 -3.99 11.73 1.62
CA ALA A 106 -2.78 11.04 1.18
C ALA A 106 -2.01 11.85 0.14
N TRP A 107 -2.71 12.38 -0.87
CA TRP A 107 -2.14 13.21 -1.93
C TRP A 107 -1.39 14.44 -1.42
N ARG A 108 -1.96 15.14 -0.42
CA ARG A 108 -1.31 16.30 0.22
C ARG A 108 0.03 15.94 0.87
N VAL A 109 0.18 14.73 1.40
CA VAL A 109 1.41 14.29 2.08
C VAL A 109 2.43 13.73 1.09
N LEU A 110 1.99 12.99 0.07
CA LEU A 110 2.86 12.26 -0.86
C LEU A 110 3.83 13.15 -1.64
N GLY A 111 3.37 14.32 -2.11
CA GLY A 111 4.24 15.24 -2.86
C GLY A 111 5.46 15.69 -2.04
N THR A 112 5.23 16.03 -0.77
CA THR A 112 6.30 16.41 0.16
C THR A 112 7.17 15.22 0.53
N ALA A 113 6.57 14.06 0.83
CA ALA A 113 7.32 12.85 1.20
C ALA A 113 8.28 12.40 0.10
N ILE A 114 7.81 12.32 -1.16
CA ILE A 114 8.63 11.98 -2.33
C ILE A 114 9.75 13.01 -2.50
N ALA A 115 9.44 14.31 -2.44
CA ALA A 115 10.46 15.35 -2.62
C ALA A 115 11.54 15.35 -1.51
N ARG A 116 11.19 14.93 -0.29
CA ARG A 116 12.17 14.78 0.80
C ARG A 116 13.04 13.54 0.59
N ALA A 117 12.43 12.39 0.27
CA ALA A 117 13.15 11.15 -0.03
C ALA A 117 14.09 11.31 -1.24
N SER A 118 13.65 11.97 -2.32
CA SER A 118 14.49 12.23 -3.51
C SER A 118 15.71 13.09 -3.17
N ARG A 119 15.54 14.18 -2.39
CA ARG A 119 16.67 15.02 -1.95
C ARG A 119 17.61 14.26 -1.01
N ALA A 120 17.07 13.31 -0.25
CA ALA A 120 17.86 12.46 0.63
C ALA A 120 18.62 11.35 -0.13
N GLY A 121 18.27 11.08 -1.39
CA GLY A 121 18.82 9.95 -2.16
C GLY A 121 18.18 8.60 -1.82
N ASP A 122 17.06 8.59 -1.09
CA ASP A 122 16.36 7.37 -0.68
C ASP A 122 15.42 6.87 -1.79
N ARG A 123 16.01 6.12 -2.75
CA ARG A 123 15.28 5.58 -3.91
C ARG A 123 14.13 4.66 -3.53
N ARG A 124 14.30 3.84 -2.49
CA ARG A 124 13.29 2.87 -2.01
C ARG A 124 12.02 3.58 -1.55
N THR A 125 12.17 4.64 -0.76
CA THR A 125 11.03 5.46 -0.31
C THR A 125 10.41 6.25 -1.45
N VAL A 126 11.20 6.70 -2.43
CA VAL A 126 10.67 7.36 -3.64
C VAL A 126 9.79 6.40 -4.43
N ALA A 127 10.26 5.18 -4.71
CA ALA A 127 9.48 4.15 -5.41
C ALA A 127 8.21 3.78 -4.63
N PHE A 128 8.31 3.60 -3.32
CA PHE A 128 7.16 3.36 -2.44
C PHE A 128 6.14 4.51 -2.50
N GLY A 129 6.61 5.76 -2.51
CA GLY A 129 5.76 6.95 -2.64
C GLY A 129 5.03 7.00 -3.98
N PHE A 130 5.71 6.70 -5.09
CA PHE A 130 5.08 6.63 -6.42
C PHE A 130 4.04 5.51 -6.50
N ALA A 131 4.34 4.31 -6.01
CA ALA A 131 3.38 3.20 -5.97
C ALA A 131 2.14 3.54 -5.10
N THR A 132 2.33 4.20 -3.95
CA THR A 132 1.23 4.64 -3.08
C THR A 132 0.37 5.72 -3.75
N LYS A 133 1.01 6.63 -4.48
CA LYS A 133 0.34 7.69 -5.23
C LYS A 133 -0.49 7.13 -6.40
N SER A 134 0.05 6.13 -7.11
CA SER A 134 -0.68 5.37 -8.12
C SER A 134 -1.89 4.65 -7.54
N ALA A 135 -1.74 4.01 -6.37
CA ALA A 135 -2.86 3.38 -5.65
C ALA A 135 -3.96 4.39 -5.25
N ALA A 136 -3.57 5.62 -4.84
CA ALA A 136 -4.54 6.68 -4.54
C ALA A 136 -5.36 7.09 -5.78
N ASP A 137 -4.72 7.26 -6.94
CA ASP A 137 -5.43 7.55 -8.19
C ASP A 137 -6.34 6.41 -8.64
N LEU A 138 -5.91 5.16 -8.45
CA LEU A 138 -6.77 4.00 -8.70
C LEU A 138 -8.01 4.00 -7.80
N ALA A 139 -7.82 4.28 -6.51
CA ALA A 139 -8.93 4.41 -5.57
C ALA A 139 -9.89 5.53 -5.97
N ASP A 140 -9.40 6.61 -6.58
CA ASP A 140 -10.23 7.71 -7.10
C ASP A 140 -10.89 7.42 -8.46
N GLY A 141 -10.61 6.27 -9.09
CA GLY A 141 -11.15 5.94 -10.41
C GLY A 141 -10.43 6.63 -11.56
N ARG A 142 -9.15 6.98 -11.38
CA ARG A 142 -8.31 7.68 -12.37
C ARG A 142 -7.16 6.77 -12.86
N PRO A 143 -7.46 5.65 -13.55
CA PRO A 143 -6.43 4.65 -13.86
C PRO A 143 -5.38 5.15 -14.88
N GLY A 144 -5.72 6.11 -15.74
CA GLY A 144 -4.74 6.77 -16.62
C GLY A 144 -3.74 7.64 -15.85
N ASP A 145 -4.15 8.31 -14.78
CA ASP A 145 -3.24 9.05 -13.91
C ASP A 145 -2.36 8.09 -13.11
N ALA A 146 -2.96 7.02 -12.58
CA ALA A 146 -2.26 5.99 -11.84
C ALA A 146 -1.13 5.34 -12.65
N LEU A 147 -1.37 5.05 -13.94
CA LEU A 147 -0.36 4.49 -14.83
C LEU A 147 0.81 5.45 -15.04
N ARG A 148 0.52 6.71 -15.40
CA ARG A 148 1.55 7.75 -15.60
C ARG A 148 2.44 7.94 -14.37
N ILE A 149 1.87 7.81 -13.19
CA ILE A 149 2.59 7.92 -11.92
C ILE A 149 3.48 6.69 -11.68
N ALA A 150 3.00 5.49 -11.99
CA ALA A 150 3.80 4.28 -11.92
C ALA A 150 4.98 4.33 -12.90
N GLU A 151 4.75 4.70 -14.16
CA GLU A 151 5.79 4.88 -15.20
C GLU A 151 6.84 5.92 -14.78
N ARG A 152 6.40 7.05 -14.21
CA ARG A 152 7.33 8.03 -13.65
C ARG A 152 8.18 7.45 -12.52
N GLY A 153 7.60 6.59 -11.69
CA GLY A 153 8.35 5.86 -10.66
C GLY A 153 9.36 4.90 -11.29
N LEU A 154 8.98 4.17 -12.34
CA LEU A 154 9.86 3.22 -13.06
C LEU A 154 11.08 3.94 -13.68
N HIS A 155 10.92 5.16 -14.18
CA HIS A 155 12.05 5.97 -14.62
C HIS A 155 13.04 6.33 -13.50
N VAL A 156 12.61 6.28 -12.24
CA VAL A 156 13.47 6.57 -11.07
C VAL A 156 14.05 5.29 -10.46
N SER A 157 13.28 4.21 -10.40
CA SER A 157 13.68 2.90 -9.87
C SER A 157 13.08 1.78 -10.72
N GLY A 158 13.70 1.50 -11.86
CA GLY A 158 13.23 0.48 -12.82
C GLY A 158 13.43 -0.97 -12.35
N ASP A 159 14.00 -1.15 -11.16
CA ASP A 159 14.30 -2.41 -10.48
C ASP A 159 13.37 -2.68 -9.28
N ASP A 160 12.44 -1.77 -8.96
CA ASP A 160 11.54 -1.93 -7.82
C ASP A 160 10.22 -2.60 -8.26
N PRO A 161 9.94 -3.84 -7.82
CA PRO A 161 8.76 -4.59 -8.26
C PRO A 161 7.44 -3.89 -7.90
N ARG A 162 7.39 -3.05 -6.86
CA ARG A 162 6.16 -2.32 -6.48
C ARG A 162 5.66 -1.42 -7.60
N LEU A 163 6.56 -0.88 -8.42
CA LEU A 163 6.19 0.04 -9.50
C LEU A 163 5.58 -0.70 -10.68
N TYR A 164 6.09 -1.90 -11.01
CA TYR A 164 5.46 -2.78 -11.99
C TYR A 164 4.11 -3.31 -11.48
N LEU A 165 3.99 -3.66 -10.19
CA LEU A 165 2.68 -4.03 -9.62
C LEU A 165 1.67 -2.87 -9.68
N ALA A 166 2.13 -1.62 -9.50
CA ALA A 166 1.28 -0.44 -9.64
C ALA A 166 0.85 -0.22 -11.11
N ALA A 167 1.78 -0.34 -12.06
CA ALA A 167 1.50 -0.26 -13.49
C ALA A 167 0.53 -1.36 -13.95
N ALA A 168 0.75 -2.61 -13.52
CA ALA A 168 -0.11 -3.75 -13.81
C ALA A 168 -1.56 -3.51 -13.38
N ARG A 169 -1.76 -3.02 -12.15
CA ARG A 169 -3.10 -2.67 -11.64
C ARG A 169 -3.74 -1.54 -12.44
N ALA A 170 -2.96 -0.55 -12.86
CA ALA A 170 -3.44 0.55 -13.69
C ALA A 170 -3.84 0.10 -15.10
N HIS A 171 -3.03 -0.74 -15.75
CA HIS A 171 -3.36 -1.36 -17.04
C HIS A 171 -4.61 -2.25 -16.92
N ALA A 172 -4.71 -3.09 -15.90
CA ALA A 172 -5.88 -3.93 -15.68
C ALA A 172 -7.17 -3.12 -15.47
N ALA A 173 -7.10 -2.00 -14.74
CA ALA A 173 -8.22 -1.08 -14.57
C ALA A 173 -8.63 -0.37 -15.88
N ARG A 174 -7.72 -0.29 -16.86
CA ARG A 174 -7.98 0.23 -18.21
C ARG A 174 -8.40 -0.84 -19.21
N LEU A 175 -8.45 -2.11 -18.79
CA LEU A 175 -8.66 -3.27 -19.65
C LEU A 175 -7.49 -3.53 -20.63
N ASP A 176 -6.31 -2.96 -20.38
CA ASP A 176 -5.07 -3.20 -21.11
C ASP A 176 -4.38 -4.48 -20.60
N VAL A 177 -5.07 -5.62 -20.68
CA VAL A 177 -4.70 -6.87 -20.00
C VAL A 177 -3.31 -7.39 -20.37
N ASP A 178 -2.93 -7.31 -21.65
CA ASP A 178 -1.63 -7.82 -22.10
C ASP A 178 -0.46 -7.01 -21.53
N ALA A 179 -0.61 -5.69 -21.41
CA ALA A 179 0.36 -4.83 -20.75
C ALA A 179 0.42 -5.13 -19.24
N ALA A 180 -0.74 -5.32 -18.61
CA ALA A 180 -0.81 -5.70 -17.20
C ALA A 180 -0.09 -7.04 -16.92
N ASP A 181 -0.28 -8.04 -17.77
CA ASP A 181 0.40 -9.34 -17.67
C ASP A 181 1.91 -9.25 -17.90
N ALA A 182 2.36 -8.38 -18.80
CA ALA A 182 3.79 -8.11 -18.99
C ALA A 182 4.42 -7.54 -17.70
N ASP A 183 3.76 -6.57 -17.07
CA ASP A 183 4.22 -5.99 -15.81
C ASP A 183 4.22 -7.00 -14.65
N ILE A 184 3.20 -7.85 -14.53
CA ILE A 184 3.15 -8.92 -13.52
C ILE A 184 4.35 -9.86 -13.65
N ARG A 185 4.72 -10.24 -14.88
CA ARG A 185 5.88 -11.12 -15.14
C ARG A 185 7.21 -10.43 -14.85
N ILE A 186 7.33 -9.13 -15.08
CA ILE A 186 8.53 -8.37 -14.69
C ILE A 186 8.62 -8.28 -13.17
N ALA A 187 7.52 -7.96 -12.49
CA ALA A 187 7.46 -7.92 -11.04
C ALA A 187 7.83 -9.26 -10.40
N GLU A 188 7.30 -10.37 -10.94
CA GLU A 188 7.61 -11.73 -10.47
C GLU A 188 9.11 -12.02 -10.50
N ARG A 189 9.75 -11.77 -11.65
CA ARG A 189 11.19 -11.96 -11.83
C ARG A 189 12.02 -11.15 -10.84
N LEU A 190 11.67 -9.88 -10.63
CA LEU A 190 12.35 -9.02 -9.68
C LEU A 190 12.17 -9.51 -8.23
N LEU A 191 11.01 -10.07 -7.90
CA LEU A 191 10.77 -10.68 -6.57
C LEU A 191 11.58 -11.96 -6.39
N ASP A 192 11.72 -12.78 -7.43
CA ASP A 192 12.59 -13.96 -7.41
C ASP A 192 14.06 -13.57 -7.22
N GLU A 193 14.54 -12.57 -7.96
CA GLU A 193 15.90 -12.03 -7.85
C GLU A 193 16.19 -11.43 -6.46
N GLN A 194 15.16 -10.88 -5.79
CA GLN A 194 15.27 -10.26 -4.47
C GLN A 194 15.04 -11.24 -3.31
N ASP A 195 14.80 -12.52 -3.60
CA ASP A 195 14.38 -13.53 -2.60
C ASP A 195 13.23 -13.00 -1.72
N ALA A 196 12.20 -12.47 -2.38
CA ALA A 196 11.12 -11.78 -1.70
C ALA A 196 10.36 -12.72 -0.75
N PRO A 197 10.10 -12.29 0.50
CA PRO A 197 9.38 -13.13 1.45
C PRO A 197 7.93 -13.33 1.01
N MET A 198 7.33 -14.45 1.41
CA MET A 198 5.92 -14.71 1.15
C MET A 198 5.03 -13.61 1.73
N ILE A 199 5.34 -13.15 2.94
CA ILE A 199 4.62 -12.09 3.65
C ILE A 199 5.58 -11.00 4.10
N GLY A 200 5.14 -9.76 3.93
CA GLY A 200 5.85 -8.57 4.40
C GLY A 200 4.88 -7.39 4.52
N GLY A 201 5.16 -6.49 5.46
CA GLY A 201 4.45 -5.22 5.55
C GLY A 201 4.78 -4.30 4.37
N PRO A 202 3.98 -3.25 4.12
CA PRO A 202 4.20 -2.32 3.02
C PRO A 202 5.36 -1.36 3.36
N MET A 203 6.59 -1.85 3.32
CA MET A 203 7.80 -1.12 3.71
C MET A 203 8.65 -0.73 2.50
N PRO A 204 9.27 0.47 2.48
CA PRO A 204 10.24 0.82 1.46
C PRO A 204 11.35 -0.24 1.33
N GLY A 205 11.55 -0.74 0.12
CA GLY A 205 12.55 -1.77 -0.18
C GLY A 205 12.10 -3.20 0.07
N VAL A 206 10.90 -3.43 0.60
CA VAL A 206 10.36 -4.78 0.81
C VAL A 206 9.02 -4.89 0.10
N THR A 207 8.95 -5.87 -0.79
CA THR A 207 7.74 -6.25 -1.53
C THR A 207 7.55 -7.73 -1.31
N SER A 208 6.35 -8.16 -0.95
CA SER A 208 6.09 -9.58 -0.65
C SER A 208 5.45 -10.31 -1.83
N ARG A 209 5.64 -11.63 -1.90
CA ARG A 209 4.92 -12.44 -2.89
C ARG A 209 3.41 -12.35 -2.73
N LEU A 210 2.89 -12.22 -1.52
CA LEU A 210 1.46 -11.99 -1.31
C LEU A 210 0.95 -10.70 -1.98
N GLU A 211 1.73 -9.62 -2.00
CA GLU A 211 1.35 -8.39 -2.71
C GLU A 211 1.30 -8.60 -4.22
N TRP A 212 2.25 -9.37 -4.75
CA TRP A 212 2.24 -9.81 -6.14
C TRP A 212 1.02 -10.67 -6.47
N SER A 213 0.74 -11.70 -5.66
CA SER A 213 -0.41 -12.60 -5.88
C SER A 213 -1.74 -11.84 -5.93
N ARG A 214 -1.91 -10.84 -5.06
CA ARG A 214 -3.10 -9.96 -5.08
C ARG A 214 -3.26 -9.21 -6.39
N ALA A 215 -2.17 -8.76 -7.01
CA ALA A 215 -2.21 -8.10 -8.31
C ALA A 215 -2.40 -9.13 -9.43
N ALA A 216 -1.65 -10.22 -9.42
CA ALA A 216 -1.68 -11.26 -10.44
C ALA A 216 -3.07 -11.91 -10.57
N VAL A 217 -3.73 -12.25 -9.47
CA VAL A 217 -5.09 -12.82 -9.50
C VAL A 217 -6.08 -11.84 -10.15
N ASP A 218 -6.06 -10.55 -9.79
CA ASP A 218 -6.95 -9.54 -10.39
C ASP A 218 -6.67 -9.36 -11.88
N VAL A 219 -5.39 -9.28 -12.28
CA VAL A 219 -4.97 -9.16 -13.68
C VAL A 219 -5.41 -10.37 -14.50
N TYR A 220 -5.14 -11.58 -14.01
CA TYR A 220 -5.47 -12.82 -14.71
C TYR A 220 -6.98 -13.05 -14.78
N ALA A 221 -7.73 -12.72 -13.71
CA ALA A 221 -9.18 -12.78 -13.72
C ALA A 221 -9.79 -11.84 -14.77
N ARG A 222 -9.35 -10.58 -14.81
CA ARG A 222 -9.80 -9.59 -15.81
C ARG A 222 -9.40 -9.97 -17.24
N GLY A 223 -8.28 -10.67 -17.38
CA GLY A 223 -7.78 -11.18 -18.65
C GLY A 223 -8.42 -12.46 -19.16
N GLY A 224 -9.40 -13.03 -18.44
CA GLY A 224 -10.00 -14.32 -18.79
C GLY A 224 -9.04 -15.51 -18.65
N ARG A 225 -7.90 -15.35 -17.97
CA ARG A 225 -6.92 -16.40 -17.72
C ARG A 225 -7.24 -17.12 -16.42
N SER A 226 -8.43 -17.71 -16.37
CA SER A 226 -9.04 -18.31 -15.17
C SER A 226 -8.15 -19.34 -14.49
N ASP A 227 -7.50 -20.21 -15.27
CA ASP A 227 -6.65 -21.28 -14.71
C ASP A 227 -5.41 -20.72 -14.03
N ARG A 228 -4.79 -19.70 -14.62
CA ARG A 228 -3.63 -19.02 -14.03
C ARG A 228 -4.01 -18.22 -12.79
N ALA A 229 -5.18 -17.57 -12.79
CA ALA A 229 -5.70 -16.89 -11.61
C ALA A 229 -5.96 -17.88 -10.46
N ARG A 230 -6.52 -19.05 -10.77
CA ARG A 230 -6.76 -20.14 -9.80
C ARG A 230 -5.45 -20.69 -9.26
N GLU A 231 -4.50 -21.00 -10.12
CA GLU A 231 -3.17 -21.49 -9.75
C GLU A 231 -2.48 -20.54 -8.76
N VAL A 232 -2.43 -19.24 -9.06
CA VAL A 232 -1.82 -18.25 -8.15
C VAL A 232 -2.57 -18.19 -6.81
N LEU A 233 -3.90 -18.23 -6.83
CA LEU A 233 -4.70 -18.23 -5.59
C LEU A 233 -4.37 -19.45 -4.73
N GLU A 234 -4.45 -20.65 -5.28
CA GLU A 234 -4.28 -21.91 -4.55
C GLU A 234 -2.85 -22.06 -4.01
N THR A 235 -1.85 -21.79 -4.85
CA THR A 235 -0.43 -21.84 -4.46
C THR A 235 -0.11 -20.82 -3.37
N THR A 236 -0.66 -19.60 -3.45
CA THR A 236 -0.45 -18.58 -2.42
C THR A 236 -1.12 -18.96 -1.10
N VAL A 237 -2.36 -19.44 -1.14
CA VAL A 237 -3.10 -19.89 0.06
C VAL A 237 -2.39 -21.05 0.76
N ALA A 238 -1.77 -21.96 0.00
CA ALA A 238 -0.99 -23.07 0.54
C ALA A 238 0.36 -22.62 1.14
N ALA A 239 0.94 -21.53 0.64
CA ALA A 239 2.27 -21.07 1.04
C ALA A 239 2.28 -20.06 2.21
N VAL A 240 1.14 -19.43 2.53
CA VAL A 240 1.04 -18.56 3.70
C VAL A 240 0.93 -19.37 5.00
N PRO A 241 1.37 -18.83 6.16
CA PRO A 241 1.15 -19.44 7.47
C PRO A 241 -0.32 -19.72 7.73
N ALA A 242 -0.60 -20.80 8.47
CA ALA A 242 -1.96 -21.25 8.77
C ALA A 242 -2.86 -20.16 9.38
N SER A 243 -2.29 -19.25 10.17
CA SER A 243 -3.01 -18.13 10.78
C SER A 243 -3.52 -17.09 9.78
N LEU A 244 -3.05 -17.10 8.53
CA LEU A 244 -3.41 -16.16 7.47
C LEU A 244 -4.10 -16.83 6.28
N THR A 245 -4.30 -18.15 6.31
CA THR A 245 -4.86 -18.92 5.19
C THR A 245 -6.26 -18.43 4.83
N GLU A 246 -7.16 -18.25 5.81
CA GLU A 246 -8.53 -17.83 5.53
C GLU A 246 -8.60 -16.38 5.04
N ASP A 247 -7.90 -15.47 5.71
CA ASP A 247 -7.82 -14.06 5.29
C ASP A 247 -7.25 -13.93 3.86
N THR A 248 -6.24 -14.74 3.53
CA THR A 248 -5.63 -14.78 2.20
C THR A 248 -6.60 -15.34 1.17
N ARG A 249 -7.28 -16.45 1.49
CA ARG A 249 -8.32 -17.04 0.64
C ARG A 249 -9.44 -16.06 0.36
N GLN A 250 -9.92 -15.34 1.38
CA GLN A 250 -10.95 -14.32 1.22
C GLN A 250 -10.46 -13.15 0.36
N ALA A 251 -9.26 -12.64 0.63
CA ALA A 251 -8.72 -11.49 -0.10
C ALA A 251 -8.44 -11.78 -1.58
N LEU A 252 -7.81 -12.93 -1.89
CA LEU A 252 -7.55 -13.35 -3.27
C LEU A 252 -8.83 -13.81 -3.95
N GLY A 253 -9.72 -14.49 -3.23
CA GLY A 253 -11.04 -14.92 -3.70
C GLY A 253 -11.89 -13.75 -4.17
N ALA A 254 -11.84 -12.60 -3.49
CA ALA A 254 -12.57 -11.39 -3.91
C ALA A 254 -12.10 -10.85 -5.27
N SER A 255 -10.80 -10.98 -5.58
CA SER A 255 -10.26 -10.65 -6.92
C SER A 255 -10.60 -11.74 -7.94
N PHE A 256 -10.66 -13.00 -7.52
CA PHE A 256 -11.02 -14.14 -8.37
C PHE A 256 -12.53 -14.24 -8.66
N ALA A 257 -13.39 -13.62 -7.85
CA ALA A 257 -14.85 -13.72 -7.96
C ALA A 257 -15.38 -13.37 -9.35
N LEU A 258 -14.71 -12.47 -10.08
CA LEU A 258 -15.06 -12.15 -11.48
C LEU A 258 -15.01 -13.40 -12.39
N VAL A 259 -14.05 -14.31 -12.17
CA VAL A 259 -13.98 -15.60 -12.88
C VAL A 259 -15.16 -16.49 -12.50
N GLN A 260 -15.55 -16.48 -11.23
CA GLN A 260 -16.66 -17.29 -10.71
C GLN A 260 -18.02 -16.80 -11.19
N ALA A 261 -18.17 -15.54 -11.60
CA ALA A 261 -19.46 -14.94 -11.99
C ALA A 261 -20.29 -15.78 -12.99
N ARG A 262 -19.65 -16.54 -13.88
CA ARG A 262 -20.34 -17.42 -14.84
C ARG A 262 -20.39 -18.89 -14.43
N ALA A 263 -19.38 -19.38 -13.71
CA ALA A 263 -19.24 -20.80 -13.38
C ALA A 263 -19.89 -21.16 -12.04
N GLU A 264 -19.70 -20.32 -11.03
CA GLU A 264 -20.09 -20.51 -9.63
C GLU A 264 -20.53 -19.15 -9.04
N PRO A 265 -21.66 -18.57 -9.53
CA PRO A 265 -22.10 -17.24 -9.14
C PRO A 265 -22.48 -17.13 -7.66
N ASP A 266 -22.82 -18.24 -7.01
CA ASP A 266 -23.06 -18.35 -5.58
C ASP A 266 -21.78 -18.12 -4.77
N ALA A 267 -20.72 -18.88 -5.06
CA ALA A 267 -19.43 -18.77 -4.38
C ALA A 267 -18.81 -17.37 -4.54
N GLY A 268 -18.88 -16.82 -5.75
CA GLY A 268 -18.41 -15.46 -6.02
C GLY A 268 -19.20 -14.38 -5.27
N ALA A 269 -20.53 -14.53 -5.22
CA ALA A 269 -21.40 -13.58 -4.52
C ALA A 269 -21.15 -13.61 -3.00
N ASP A 270 -21.01 -14.78 -2.40
CA ASP A 270 -20.77 -14.94 -0.96
C ASP A 270 -19.44 -14.32 -0.52
N ILE A 271 -18.37 -14.53 -1.30
CA ILE A 271 -17.06 -13.92 -1.03
C ILE A 271 -17.18 -12.39 -1.11
N LEU A 272 -17.79 -11.88 -2.18
CA LEU A 272 -17.95 -10.44 -2.38
C LEU A 272 -18.88 -9.79 -1.35
N HIS A 273 -19.92 -10.49 -0.90
CA HIS A 273 -20.80 -10.03 0.16
C HIS A 273 -20.02 -9.84 1.46
N ARG A 274 -19.23 -10.84 1.89
CA ARG A 274 -18.38 -10.73 3.09
C ARG A 274 -17.35 -9.62 2.95
N THR A 275 -16.72 -9.48 1.79
CA THR A 275 -15.74 -8.41 1.53
C THR A 275 -16.38 -7.02 1.55
N LEU A 276 -17.57 -6.86 0.96
CA LEU A 276 -18.30 -5.60 0.97
C LEU A 276 -18.77 -5.23 2.37
N THR A 277 -19.32 -6.18 3.13
CA THR A 277 -19.74 -5.98 4.53
C THR A 277 -18.55 -5.62 5.42
N ALA A 278 -17.42 -6.31 5.30
CA ALA A 278 -16.20 -5.95 6.03
C ALA A 278 -15.71 -4.54 5.65
N SER A 279 -15.79 -4.17 4.37
CA SER A 279 -15.43 -2.82 3.93
C SER A 279 -16.39 -1.75 4.44
N ALA A 280 -17.69 -2.04 4.54
CA ALA A 280 -18.70 -1.13 5.08
C ALA A 280 -18.59 -0.97 6.60
N ALA A 281 -18.19 -2.02 7.32
CA ALA A 281 -17.95 -1.95 8.77
C ALA A 281 -16.81 -0.96 9.13
N MET A 282 -15.90 -0.68 8.18
CA MET A 282 -14.85 0.32 8.32
C MET A 282 -15.31 1.76 7.99
N GLY A 283 -16.59 1.96 7.65
CA GLY A 283 -17.17 3.24 7.25
C GLY A 283 -17.68 3.21 5.82
N ARG A 284 -17.22 4.12 4.96
CA ARG A 284 -17.60 4.09 3.55
C ARG A 284 -16.87 2.93 2.85
N PRO A 285 -17.58 2.05 2.10
CA PRO A 285 -16.93 1.00 1.33
C PRO A 285 -15.86 1.57 0.39
N ALA A 286 -14.72 0.89 0.30
CA ALA A 286 -13.66 1.29 -0.61
C ALA A 286 -14.16 1.19 -2.05
N ARG A 287 -13.91 2.22 -2.87
CA ARG A 287 -14.32 2.26 -4.29
C ARG A 287 -13.82 1.07 -5.10
N THR A 288 -12.65 0.53 -4.74
CA THR A 288 -12.09 -0.66 -5.39
C THR A 288 -12.86 -1.93 -5.05
N VAL A 289 -13.49 -2.01 -3.86
CA VAL A 289 -14.38 -3.12 -3.48
C VAL A 289 -15.71 -2.97 -4.21
N THR A 290 -16.32 -1.78 -4.22
CA THR A 290 -17.58 -1.56 -4.95
C THR A 290 -17.41 -1.81 -6.44
N ALA A 291 -16.32 -1.36 -7.06
CA ALA A 291 -16.03 -1.62 -8.47
C ALA A 291 -15.87 -3.13 -8.80
N ARG A 292 -15.34 -3.94 -7.88
CA ARG A 292 -15.29 -5.40 -8.05
C ARG A 292 -16.67 -6.03 -7.97
N VAL A 293 -17.51 -5.58 -7.04
CA VAL A 293 -18.90 -6.01 -6.92
C VAL A 293 -19.67 -5.65 -8.19
N ASP A 294 -19.55 -4.42 -8.66
CA ASP A 294 -20.23 -3.96 -9.88
C ASP A 294 -19.78 -4.76 -11.13
N ALA A 295 -18.47 -5.03 -11.25
CA ALA A 295 -17.94 -5.85 -12.34
C ALA A 295 -18.43 -7.31 -12.28
N PHE A 296 -18.51 -7.89 -11.08
CA PHE A 296 -19.07 -9.23 -10.87
C PHE A 296 -20.56 -9.28 -11.27
N LEU A 297 -21.37 -8.37 -10.75
CA LEU A 297 -22.82 -8.32 -11.01
C LEU A 297 -23.14 -8.11 -12.49
N ALA A 298 -22.30 -7.37 -13.22
CA ALA A 298 -22.41 -7.20 -14.66
C ALA A 298 -22.02 -8.47 -15.46
N ALA A 299 -21.18 -9.34 -14.89
CA ALA A 299 -20.71 -10.57 -15.52
C ALA A 299 -21.60 -11.79 -15.23
N VAL A 300 -22.44 -11.75 -14.18
CA VAL A 300 -23.37 -12.82 -13.82
C VAL A 300 -24.51 -12.91 -14.84
N PRO A 301 -24.74 -14.08 -15.47
CA PRO A 301 -25.77 -14.24 -16.49
C PRO A 301 -27.21 -14.30 -15.94
N ASP A 302 -27.39 -14.81 -14.71
CA ASP A 302 -28.70 -14.87 -14.05
C ASP A 302 -28.65 -14.24 -12.65
N GLN A 303 -29.21 -13.03 -12.54
CA GLN A 303 -29.28 -12.30 -11.28
C GLN A 303 -30.37 -12.82 -10.33
N ARG A 304 -31.13 -13.86 -10.68
CA ARG A 304 -32.18 -14.44 -9.80
C ARG A 304 -31.61 -15.35 -8.71
N HIS A 305 -30.33 -15.73 -8.79
CA HIS A 305 -29.68 -16.53 -7.76
C HIS A 305 -29.77 -15.84 -6.38
N PRO A 306 -30.19 -16.53 -5.29
CA PRO A 306 -30.39 -15.92 -3.98
C PRO A 306 -29.19 -15.11 -3.46
N ALA A 307 -27.99 -15.69 -3.48
CA ALA A 307 -26.76 -15.01 -3.04
C ALA A 307 -26.43 -13.76 -3.88
N VAL A 308 -26.71 -13.79 -5.19
CA VAL A 308 -26.50 -12.65 -6.09
C VAL A 308 -27.50 -11.55 -5.77
N ARG A 309 -28.76 -11.89 -5.48
CA ARG A 309 -29.78 -10.91 -5.04
C ARG A 309 -29.40 -10.25 -3.71
N GLU A 310 -28.93 -11.03 -2.73
CA GLU A 310 -28.45 -10.49 -1.46
C GLU A 310 -27.27 -9.52 -1.65
N LEU A 311 -26.34 -9.84 -2.55
CA LEU A 311 -25.25 -8.92 -2.90
C LEU A 311 -25.74 -7.65 -3.59
N VAL A 312 -26.73 -7.74 -4.49
CA VAL A 312 -27.38 -6.57 -5.13
C VAL A 312 -28.04 -5.68 -4.09
N ASP A 313 -28.79 -6.27 -3.15
CA ASP A 313 -29.50 -5.52 -2.11
C ASP A 313 -28.53 -4.84 -1.14
N LEU A 314 -27.46 -5.52 -0.74
CA LEU A 314 -26.36 -4.93 0.03
C LEU A 314 -25.68 -3.79 -0.75
N ARG A 315 -25.39 -3.98 -2.03
CA ARG A 315 -24.76 -2.95 -2.86
C ARG A 315 -25.63 -1.70 -2.96
N ARG A 316 -26.94 -1.85 -3.09
CA ARG A 316 -27.92 -0.74 -3.17
C ARG A 316 -28.09 -0.02 -1.84
N SER A 317 -28.13 -0.73 -0.71
CA SER A 317 -28.29 -0.10 0.60
C SER A 317 -27.11 0.79 1.00
N LEU A 318 -25.93 0.55 0.42
CA LEU A 318 -24.71 1.32 0.65
C LEU A 318 -24.53 2.52 -0.31
N ASP A 319 -25.40 2.68 -1.32
CA ASP A 319 -25.43 3.85 -2.21
C ASP A 319 -26.36 4.98 -1.70
N VAL A 320 -27.14 4.73 -0.65
CA VAL A 320 -28.05 5.68 0.02
C VAL A 320 -27.33 6.38 1.16
#